data_AF-A0A6C0DZE7-F1
#
_entry.id   AF-A0A6C0DZE7-F1
#
_cell.length_a   1.000
_cell.length_b   1.000
_cell.length_c   1.000
_cell.angle_alpha   90.00
_cell.angle_beta   90.00
_cell.angle_gamma   90.00
#
_symmetry.space_group_name_H-M   'P 1'
#
loop_
_entity.id
_entity.type
_entity.pdbx_description
1 polymer ?
#
loop_
_entity_poly.entity_id
_entity_poly.type
_entity_poly.pdbx_seq_one_letter_code
_entity_poly.pdbx_strand_id
1 'polypeptide(L)'
;MSNTHYCYILKNISNNKKIYIGYTTDPKRRIRQHNQELVGGAKYTKYNKEWIMFVIIKGFPNMINALQFEWRLKHPDNKRKKNNKYDSPEKIINGLQEVLQLEKWTNNSTIMTEDINLDIWILEDYYNYLSINKDNIKINIAKLETNNIINFVKFQTNNIV
;
A
#
# COMPACT_ATOMS: atom_id res chain seq x y z
N MET A 1 -13.76 19.73 2.90
CA MET A 1 -13.73 18.26 3.04
C MET A 1 -12.28 17.85 3.17
N SER A 2 -11.88 17.17 4.26
CA SER A 2 -10.53 16.60 4.35
C SER A 2 -10.42 15.45 3.35
N ASN A 3 -9.33 15.43 2.58
CA ASN A 3 -9.07 14.31 1.68
C ASN A 3 -8.58 13.12 2.52
N THR A 4 -9.15 11.94 2.29
CA THR A 4 -8.60 10.71 2.84
C THR A 4 -7.30 10.36 2.13
N HIS A 5 -6.29 9.99 2.91
CA HIS A 5 -4.95 9.67 2.43
C HIS A 5 -4.72 8.16 2.41
N TYR A 6 -4.13 7.65 1.32
CA TYR A 6 -3.85 6.23 1.15
C TYR A 6 -2.42 5.99 0.71
N CYS A 7 -1.82 4.96 1.29
CA CYS A 7 -0.62 4.32 0.77
C CYS A 7 -1.01 2.93 0.25
N TYR A 8 -0.35 2.46 -0.81
CA TYR A 8 -0.68 1.17 -1.41
C TYR A 8 0.55 0.47 -1.94
N ILE A 9 0.44 -0.85 -2.10
CA ILE A 9 1.44 -1.70 -2.73
C ILE A 9 0.80 -2.41 -3.92
N LEU A 10 1.39 -2.23 -5.08
CA LEU A 10 1.04 -2.92 -6.31
C LEU A 10 1.98 -4.10 -6.54
N LYS A 11 1.41 -5.19 -7.06
CA LYS A 11 2.15 -6.24 -7.76
C LYS A 11 1.68 -6.34 -9.20
N ASN A 12 2.58 -6.73 -10.08
CA ASN A 12 2.21 -7.10 -11.44
C ASN A 12 1.82 -8.58 -11.49
N ILE A 13 0.68 -8.90 -12.10
CA ILE A 13 0.17 -10.28 -12.18
C ILE A 13 1.14 -11.18 -12.98
N SER A 14 1.65 -10.69 -14.11
CA SER A 14 2.55 -11.46 -14.98
C SER A 14 4.00 -11.52 -14.48
N ASN A 15 4.38 -10.70 -13.51
CA ASN A 15 5.73 -10.69 -12.96
C ASN A 15 5.74 -10.28 -11.48
N ASN A 16 5.72 -11.27 -10.60
CA ASN A 16 5.74 -11.08 -9.16
C ASN A 16 7.00 -10.35 -8.62
N LYS A 17 8.06 -10.16 -9.42
CA LYS A 17 9.24 -9.36 -9.03
C LYS A 17 9.04 -7.85 -9.23
N LYS A 18 7.92 -7.45 -9.83
CA LYS A 18 7.58 -6.04 -10.07
C LYS A 18 6.63 -5.57 -8.98
N ILE A 19 7.19 -4.78 -8.07
CA ILE A 19 6.48 -4.15 -6.96
C ILE A 19 6.57 -2.63 -7.10
N TYR A 20 5.43 -1.96 -6.89
CA TYR A 20 5.35 -0.51 -6.85
C TYR A 20 4.63 -0.06 -5.58
N ILE A 21 5.20 0.91 -4.88
CA ILE A 21 4.61 1.51 -3.68
C ILE A 21 4.27 2.96 -4.02
N GLY A 22 3.08 3.40 -3.64
CA GLY A 22 2.62 4.73 -3.98
C GLY A 22 1.66 5.33 -2.97
N TYR A 23 1.43 6.63 -3.14
CA TYR A 23 0.44 7.43 -2.42
C TYR A 23 -0.69 7.91 -3.36
N THR A 24 -1.91 8.01 -2.82
CA THR A 24 -3.07 8.59 -3.52
C THR A 24 -4.13 9.07 -2.53
N THR A 25 -5.02 9.96 -2.98
CA THR A 25 -6.30 10.26 -2.31
C THR A 25 -7.48 9.54 -2.96
N ASP A 26 -7.24 8.87 -4.11
CA ASP A 26 -8.24 8.13 -4.87
C ASP A 26 -7.61 6.84 -5.43
N PRO A 27 -7.76 5.71 -4.72
CA PRO A 27 -7.23 4.41 -5.16
C PRO A 27 -7.84 3.93 -6.48
N LYS A 28 -9.15 4.19 -6.72
CA LYS A 28 -9.87 3.77 -7.93
C LYS A 28 -9.27 4.40 -9.17
N ARG A 29 -9.12 5.73 -9.14
CA ARG A 29 -8.50 6.45 -10.24
C ARG A 29 -7.05 6.02 -10.42
N ARG A 30 -6.29 5.88 -9.33
CA ARG A 30 -4.86 5.60 -9.38
C ARG A 30 -4.54 4.23 -9.98
N ILE A 31 -5.29 3.17 -9.65
CA ILE A 31 -5.03 1.85 -10.25
C ILE A 31 -5.30 1.86 -11.77
N ARG A 32 -6.36 2.53 -12.21
CA ARG A 32 -6.69 2.72 -13.63
C ARG A 32 -5.61 3.51 -14.38
N GLN A 33 -4.99 4.49 -13.72
CA GLN A 33 -3.82 5.20 -14.26
C GLN A 33 -2.60 4.29 -14.42
N HIS A 34 -2.32 3.42 -13.44
CA HIS A 34 -1.22 2.46 -13.54
C HIS A 34 -1.43 1.43 -14.66
N ASN A 35 -2.67 0.99 -14.85
CA ASN A 35 -3.07 0.08 -15.94
C ASN A 35 -3.33 0.78 -17.28
N GLN A 36 -3.06 2.09 -17.36
CA GLN A 36 -3.20 2.91 -18.58
C GLN A 36 -4.61 3.02 -19.14
N GLU A 37 -5.64 2.71 -18.36
CA GLU A 37 -7.01 3.09 -18.70
C GLU A 37 -7.20 4.61 -18.61
N LEU A 38 -6.39 5.27 -17.77
CA LEU A 38 -6.35 6.72 -17.59
C LEU A 38 -4.91 7.24 -17.73
N VAL A 39 -4.77 8.52 -18.11
CA VAL A 39 -3.47 9.20 -18.17
C VAL A 39 -2.96 9.57 -16.77
N GLY A 40 -1.65 9.76 -16.62
CA GLY A 40 -1.02 10.17 -15.35
C GLY A 40 -0.48 9.03 -14.48
N GLY A 41 -0.37 7.81 -15.03
CA GLY A 41 0.32 6.70 -14.38
C GLY A 41 1.83 6.92 -14.25
N ALA A 42 2.45 6.29 -13.26
CA ALA A 42 3.89 6.38 -13.05
C ALA A 42 4.68 5.78 -14.23
N LYS A 43 5.84 6.36 -14.56
CA LYS A 43 6.71 5.88 -15.66
C LYS A 43 7.07 4.40 -15.49
N TYR A 44 7.31 3.95 -14.25
CA TYR A 44 7.65 2.56 -13.93
C TYR A 44 6.54 1.57 -14.30
N THR A 45 5.27 1.96 -14.15
CA THR A 45 4.13 1.07 -14.39
C THR A 45 3.66 1.06 -15.84
N LYS A 46 4.16 1.99 -16.68
CA LYS A 46 3.73 2.22 -18.06
C LYS A 46 3.83 0.96 -18.96
N TYR A 47 4.80 0.09 -18.75
CA TYR A 47 5.09 -1.00 -19.70
C TYR A 47 4.51 -2.36 -19.30
N ASN A 48 3.77 -2.49 -18.19
CA ASN A 48 3.30 -3.78 -17.67
C ASN A 48 1.86 -3.65 -17.14
N LYS A 49 0.84 -3.68 -18.01
CA LYS A 49 -0.53 -3.18 -17.73
C LYS A 49 -1.42 -4.08 -16.86
N GLU A 50 -0.83 -4.86 -15.96
CA GLU A 50 -1.54 -5.86 -15.15
C GLU A 50 -1.20 -5.66 -13.67
N TRP A 51 -1.32 -4.42 -13.21
CA TRP A 51 -1.12 -4.07 -11.81
C TRP A 51 -2.40 -4.31 -11.02
N ILE A 52 -2.22 -4.87 -9.83
CA ILE A 52 -3.26 -4.95 -8.80
C ILE A 52 -2.72 -4.39 -7.50
N MET A 53 -3.57 -3.66 -6.77
CA MET A 53 -3.31 -3.33 -5.38
C MET A 53 -3.54 -4.58 -4.55
N PHE A 54 -2.50 -5.11 -3.92
CA PHE A 54 -2.64 -6.25 -3.00
C PHE A 54 -2.57 -5.81 -1.53
N VAL A 55 -2.13 -4.57 -1.29
CA VAL A 55 -2.21 -3.89 0.01
C VAL A 55 -2.69 -2.45 -0.20
N ILE A 56 -3.66 -2.00 0.61
CA ILE A 56 -4.07 -0.59 0.75
C ILE A 56 -4.07 -0.24 2.23
N ILE A 57 -3.55 0.93 2.57
CA ILE A 57 -3.45 1.44 3.94
C ILE A 57 -4.11 2.82 3.97
N LYS A 58 -5.02 3.01 4.92
CA LYS A 58 -5.76 4.26 5.18
C LYS A 58 -5.55 4.64 6.65
N GLY A 59 -5.86 5.89 6.99
CA GLY A 59 -5.90 6.36 8.38
C GLY A 59 -4.88 7.46 8.67
N PHE A 60 -4.07 7.82 7.68
CA PHE A 60 -3.07 8.87 7.84
C PHE A 60 -3.72 10.22 8.17
N PRO A 61 -3.24 10.91 9.21
CA PRO A 61 -3.79 12.20 9.68
C PRO A 61 -3.66 13.31 8.63
N ASN A 62 -2.65 13.24 7.76
CA ASN A 62 -2.44 14.20 6.68
C ASN A 62 -1.52 13.61 5.58
N MET A 63 -1.40 14.37 4.48
CA MET A 63 -0.56 14.02 3.34
C MET A 63 0.92 13.84 3.73
N ILE A 64 1.46 14.69 4.61
CA ILE A 64 2.88 14.64 4.99
C ILE A 64 3.19 13.31 5.67
N ASN A 65 2.35 12.91 6.61
CA ASN A 65 2.48 11.66 7.32
C ASN A 65 2.36 10.46 6.35
N ALA A 66 1.37 10.47 5.44
CA ALA A 66 1.26 9.44 4.41
C ALA A 66 2.50 9.33 3.51
N LEU A 67 3.09 10.46 3.09
CA LEU A 67 4.31 10.47 2.27
C LEU A 67 5.56 10.02 3.06
N GLN A 68 5.63 10.32 4.36
CA GLN A 68 6.68 9.79 5.24
C GLN A 68 6.58 8.25 5.34
N PHE A 69 5.36 7.73 5.52
CA PHE A 69 5.12 6.29 5.50
C PHE A 69 5.51 5.65 4.17
N GLU A 70 5.04 6.21 3.05
CA GLU A 70 5.34 5.73 1.70
C GLU A 70 6.85 5.66 1.46
N TRP A 71 7.58 6.72 1.83
CA TRP A 71 9.03 6.76 1.73
C TRP A 71 9.68 5.67 2.58
N ARG A 72 9.22 5.51 3.82
CA ARG A 72 9.77 4.52 4.74
C ARG A 72 9.50 3.09 4.28
N LEU A 73 8.33 2.83 3.70
CA LEU A 73 7.97 1.54 3.12
C LEU A 73 8.78 1.22 1.86
N LYS A 74 9.18 2.22 1.07
CA LYS A 74 10.14 2.04 -0.03
C LYS A 74 11.57 1.73 0.45
N HIS A 75 11.88 2.09 1.69
CA HIS A 75 13.21 1.93 2.30
C HIS A 75 13.12 1.39 3.74
N PRO A 76 12.61 0.16 3.96
CA PRO A 76 12.39 -0.34 5.32
C PRO A 76 13.68 -0.45 6.16
N ASP A 77 14.84 -0.62 5.52
CA ASP A 77 16.17 -0.63 6.15
C ASP A 77 16.81 0.76 6.30
N ASN A 78 16.06 1.82 5.97
CA ASN A 78 16.46 3.24 6.01
C ASN A 78 17.59 3.59 5.03
N LYS A 79 17.88 2.70 4.07
CA LYS A 79 18.89 2.95 3.04
C LYS A 79 18.25 3.57 1.83
N ARG A 80 18.85 4.63 1.30
CA ARG A 80 18.36 5.32 0.09
C ARG A 80 18.37 4.44 -1.17
N LYS A 81 19.23 3.42 -1.22
CA LYS A 81 19.32 2.51 -2.36
C LYS A 81 18.34 1.36 -2.16
N LYS A 82 17.40 1.20 -3.10
CA LYS A 82 16.51 0.04 -3.14
C LYS A 82 17.36 -1.23 -3.18
N ASN A 83 17.19 -2.07 -2.17
CA ASN A 83 17.83 -3.38 -2.09
C ASN A 83 16.89 -4.43 -2.73
N ASN A 84 17.45 -5.56 -3.14
CA ASN A 84 16.64 -6.70 -3.62
C ASN A 84 16.00 -7.47 -2.45
N LYS A 85 16.10 -6.97 -1.22
CA LYS A 85 15.51 -7.59 -0.02
C LYS A 85 13.98 -7.52 -0.05
N TYR A 86 13.39 -6.57 -0.79
CA TYR A 86 11.94 -6.32 -0.84
C TYR A 86 11.37 -6.40 -2.27
N ASP A 87 11.85 -7.36 -3.07
CA ASP A 87 11.54 -7.49 -4.50
C ASP A 87 10.35 -8.43 -4.82
N SER A 88 9.76 -9.08 -3.82
CA SER A 88 8.57 -9.92 -3.96
C SER A 88 7.44 -9.48 -3.02
N PRO A 89 6.17 -9.88 -3.26
CA PRO A 89 5.04 -9.55 -2.39
C PRO A 89 5.26 -9.95 -0.93
N GLU A 90 5.76 -11.16 -0.68
CA GLU A 90 5.99 -11.70 0.67
C GLU A 90 7.06 -10.88 1.39
N LYS A 91 8.15 -10.58 0.68
CA LYS A 91 9.25 -9.79 1.24
C LYS A 91 8.83 -8.36 1.57
N ILE A 92 8.04 -7.70 0.71
CA ILE A 92 7.58 -6.35 1.01
C ILE A 92 6.55 -6.31 2.15
N ILE A 93 5.79 -7.39 2.38
CA ILE A 93 4.96 -7.51 3.58
C ILE A 93 5.80 -7.60 4.85
N ASN A 94 6.92 -8.35 4.82
CA ASN A 94 7.87 -8.32 5.94
C ASN A 94 8.43 -6.90 6.17
N GLY A 95 8.76 -6.18 5.09
CA GLY A 95 9.15 -4.77 5.17
C GLY A 95 8.05 -3.86 5.73
N LEU A 96 6.79 -4.09 5.35
CA LEU A 96 5.64 -3.40 5.92
C LEU A 96 5.53 -3.64 7.43
N GLN A 97 5.69 -4.89 7.86
CA GLN A 97 5.68 -5.25 9.28
C GLN A 97 6.81 -4.53 10.04
N GLU A 98 8.04 -4.53 9.51
CA GLU A 98 9.18 -3.79 10.07
C GLU A 98 8.83 -2.29 10.23
N VAL A 99 8.21 -1.68 9.21
CA VAL A 99 7.87 -0.24 9.21
C VAL A 99 6.74 0.09 10.18
N LEU A 100 5.72 -0.74 10.29
CA LEU A 100 4.60 -0.53 11.22
C LEU A 100 5.02 -0.64 12.69
N GLN A 101 6.15 -1.28 12.98
CA GLN A 101 6.69 -1.39 14.34
C GLN A 101 7.51 -0.16 14.78
N LEU A 102 7.90 0.71 13.86
CA LEU A 102 8.69 1.90 14.18
C LEU A 102 7.89 2.91 15.01
N GLU A 103 8.54 3.54 15.98
CA GLU A 103 7.97 4.66 16.76
C GLU A 103 7.63 5.85 15.84
N LYS A 104 8.49 6.11 14.86
CA LYS A 104 8.33 7.14 13.82
C LYS A 104 8.76 6.61 12.46
N TRP A 105 8.05 6.99 11.39
CA TRP A 105 8.43 6.58 10.03
C TRP A 105 9.68 7.31 9.52
N THR A 106 9.86 8.57 9.93
CA THR A 106 11.09 9.35 9.64
C THR A 106 11.44 10.21 10.84
N ASN A 107 12.69 10.68 10.94
CA ASN A 107 13.12 11.54 12.04
C ASN A 107 12.29 12.84 12.16
N ASN A 108 11.79 13.35 11.03
CA ASN A 108 10.98 14.58 10.97
C ASN A 108 9.47 14.29 11.14
N SER A 109 9.08 13.07 11.50
CA SER A 109 7.70 12.75 11.84
C SER A 109 7.34 13.43 13.17
N THR A 110 6.30 14.26 13.14
CA THR A 110 5.78 14.98 14.31
C THR A 110 4.71 14.20 15.08
N ILE A 111 4.21 13.11 14.51
CA ILE A 111 3.17 12.24 15.07
C ILE A 111 3.78 10.85 15.25
N MET A 112 3.56 10.23 16.41
CA MET A 112 4.02 8.86 16.67
C MET A 112 3.17 7.85 15.94
N THR A 113 3.75 6.72 15.56
CA THR A 113 3.01 5.65 14.88
C THR A 113 1.88 5.08 15.75
N GLU A 114 2.03 5.05 17.07
CA GLU A 114 1.00 4.56 18.00
C GLU A 114 -0.25 5.45 18.05
N ASP A 115 -0.10 6.75 17.78
CA ASP A 115 -1.20 7.72 17.78
C ASP A 115 -2.01 7.69 16.47
N ILE A 116 -1.62 6.86 15.51
CA ILE A 116 -2.23 6.81 14.18
C ILE A 116 -3.03 5.52 14.05
N ASN A 117 -4.36 5.64 13.97
CA ASN A 117 -5.23 4.52 13.69
C ASN A 117 -5.19 4.18 12.19
N LEU A 118 -4.71 2.98 11.85
CA LEU A 118 -4.58 2.52 10.47
C LEU A 118 -5.57 1.39 10.16
N ASP A 119 -6.22 1.50 9.00
CA ASP A 119 -6.92 0.38 8.38
C ASP A 119 -6.05 -0.17 7.24
N ILE A 120 -5.74 -1.46 7.30
CA ILE A 120 -4.95 -2.17 6.28
C ILE A 120 -5.82 -3.21 5.61
N TRP A 121 -6.03 -3.06 4.30
CA TRP A 121 -6.62 -4.11 3.48
C TRP A 121 -5.51 -4.88 2.78
N ILE A 122 -5.55 -6.21 2.89
CA ILE A 122 -4.58 -7.12 2.28
C ILE A 122 -5.31 -8.26 1.57
N LEU A 123 -4.82 -8.67 0.41
CA LEU A 123 -5.34 -9.85 -0.27
C LEU A 123 -5.13 -11.12 0.57
N GLU A 124 -6.12 -12.01 0.58
CA GLU A 124 -6.16 -13.23 1.39
C GLU A 124 -4.89 -14.07 1.26
N ASP A 125 -4.39 -14.27 0.04
CA ASP A 125 -3.16 -15.01 -0.26
C ASP A 125 -1.93 -14.49 0.51
N TYR A 126 -1.97 -13.24 0.93
CA TYR A 126 -0.88 -12.53 1.59
C TYR A 126 -1.10 -12.28 3.08
N TYR A 127 -2.30 -12.54 3.58
CA TYR A 127 -2.67 -12.24 4.97
C TYR A 127 -1.74 -12.93 5.98
N ASN A 128 -1.41 -14.21 5.74
CA ASN A 128 -0.58 -15.00 6.65
C ASN A 128 0.88 -14.53 6.75
N TYR A 129 1.33 -13.63 5.86
CA TYR A 129 2.66 -13.01 5.96
C TYR A 129 2.68 -11.78 6.86
N LEU A 130 1.51 -11.24 7.22
CA LEU A 130 1.38 -10.05 8.05
C LEU A 130 1.00 -10.44 9.48
N SER A 131 2.00 -10.57 10.35
CA SER A 131 1.82 -10.88 11.76
C SER A 131 1.98 -9.61 12.60
N ILE A 132 0.91 -8.80 12.67
CA ILE A 132 0.89 -7.60 13.51
C ILE A 132 -0.26 -7.62 14.50
N ASN A 133 0.07 -7.39 15.77
CA ASN A 133 -0.88 -7.25 16.86
C ASN A 133 -0.63 -5.88 17.52
N LYS A 134 -1.35 -4.87 17.04
CA LYS A 134 -1.31 -3.50 17.55
C LYS A 134 -2.73 -2.95 17.59
N ASP A 135 -3.13 -2.38 18.72
CA ASP A 135 -4.50 -1.89 18.94
C ASP A 135 -4.91 -0.78 17.97
N ASN A 136 -3.94 0.03 17.52
CA ASN A 136 -4.15 1.09 16.55
C ASN A 136 -4.13 0.62 15.08
N ILE A 137 -4.07 -0.69 14.81
CA ILE A 137 -4.03 -1.25 13.45
C ILE A 137 -5.15 -2.27 13.27
N LYS A 138 -6.09 -1.97 12.37
CA LYS A 138 -7.14 -2.89 11.93
C LYS A 138 -6.77 -3.54 10.61
N ILE A 139 -6.70 -4.87 10.59
CA ILE A 139 -6.45 -5.65 9.36
C ILE A 139 -7.78 -6.13 8.79
N ASN A 140 -7.96 -5.96 7.48
CA ASN A 140 -9.14 -6.35 6.73
C ASN A 140 -8.70 -7.27 5.58
N ILE A 141 -9.21 -8.48 5.55
CA ILE A 141 -8.88 -9.46 4.50
C ILE A 141 -9.76 -9.21 3.28
N ALA A 142 -9.16 -9.17 2.10
CA ALA A 142 -9.85 -8.97 0.83
C ALA A 142 -9.62 -10.17 -0.11
N LYS A 143 -10.64 -10.50 -0.91
CA LYS A 143 -10.56 -11.58 -1.91
C LYS A 143 -10.55 -10.99 -3.32
N LEU A 144 -9.79 -11.62 -4.21
CA LEU A 144 -9.79 -11.24 -5.62
C LEU A 144 -10.95 -11.95 -6.32
N GLU A 145 -11.96 -11.20 -6.76
CA GLU A 145 -13.03 -11.77 -7.59
C GLU A 145 -12.53 -11.94 -9.04
N THR A 146 -12.59 -13.17 -9.55
CA THR A 146 -12.05 -13.62 -10.84
C THR A 146 -12.61 -12.89 -12.07
N ASN A 147 -13.77 -12.25 -11.96
CA ASN A 147 -14.43 -11.62 -13.11
C ASN A 147 -14.11 -10.14 -13.31
N ASN A 148 -13.29 -9.51 -12.47
CA ASN A 148 -12.88 -8.12 -12.65
C ASN A 148 -11.62 -7.83 -11.83
N ILE A 149 -10.46 -7.80 -12.49
CA ILE A 149 -9.17 -7.39 -11.88
C ILE A 149 -9.25 -5.92 -11.35
N ILE A 150 -10.25 -5.16 -11.79
CA ILE A 150 -10.61 -3.80 -11.33
C ILE A 150 -11.41 -3.82 -9.99
N ASN A 151 -11.96 -4.97 -9.57
CA ASN A 151 -12.89 -5.08 -8.44
C ASN A 151 -12.24 -5.11 -7.05
N PHE A 152 -10.90 -5.18 -6.91
CA PHE A 152 -10.29 -4.93 -5.60
C PHE A 152 -10.71 -3.56 -5.04
N VAL A 153 -11.04 -2.60 -5.90
CA VAL A 153 -11.56 -1.30 -5.48
C VAL A 153 -13.11 -1.20 -5.48
N LYS A 154 -13.84 -2.14 -6.10
CA LYS A 154 -15.32 -2.21 -5.98
C LYS A 154 -15.76 -2.88 -4.67
N PHE A 155 -15.08 -3.95 -4.25
CA PHE A 155 -15.37 -4.63 -2.97
C PHE A 155 -15.15 -3.70 -1.76
N GLN A 156 -14.28 -2.69 -1.92
CA GLN A 156 -13.99 -1.68 -0.92
C GLN A 156 -15.10 -0.62 -0.78
N THR A 157 -15.93 -0.34 -1.78
CA THR A 157 -16.95 0.73 -1.66
C THR A 157 -18.34 0.29 -1.22
N ASN A 158 -18.61 -1.01 -1.14
CA ASN A 158 -19.87 -1.50 -0.55
C ASN A 158 -19.76 -1.70 0.97
N ASN A 159 -18.55 -1.62 1.54
CA ASN A 159 -18.27 -1.74 2.97
C ASN A 159 -17.56 -0.50 3.56
N ILE A 160 -17.37 0.56 2.78
CA ILE A 160 -16.97 1.89 3.27
C ILE A 160 -18.26 2.72 3.27
N VAL A 161 -18.97 2.65 4.40
CA VAL A 161 -19.98 3.62 4.80
C VAL A 161 -19.26 4.88 5.30
#